data_AF-A0A3P2EH21-F1
#
_entry.id   AF-A0A3P2EH21-F1
#
_cell.length_a   1.000
_cell.length_b   1.000
_cell.length_c   1.000
_cell.angle_alpha   90.00
_cell.angle_beta   90.00
_cell.angle_gamma   90.00
#
_symmetry.space_group_name_H-M   'P 1'
#
loop_
_entity.id
_entity.type
_entity.pdbx_description
1 polymer ?
#
loop_
_entity_poly.entity_id
_entity_poly.type
_entity_poly.pdbx_seq_one_letter_code
_entity_poly.pdbx_strand_id
1 'polypeptide(L)'
;MTIEKSRFNSEAAPQPNVNTGVINGNDFAAIVPVIAGRIGGREANIVSAKALHKALGVGRDFTTWIKGRISQYGFAAGVDYITVENLSSPVSGSAKFRQQIEHDYLLSLDMAKEVAMVERNEQGRAVRRYFIQCEEALQRSAPEIAAQYRRQLKARISAANLFKPMCAALESARAEQGKQTQQRHYSNESNMIARIVLGGMTAKQWAQENGITGEPRDSMNAAQLEHLSYLESTNITLIELGQDYDQRKAELIRLSQRWLAKRAGVNHA
;
A
#
# COMPACT_ATOMS: atom_id res chain seq x y z
N MET A 1 -16.09 -6.27 -59.37
CA MET A 1 -17.50 -6.42 -58.94
C MET A 1 -17.75 -7.90 -58.71
N THR A 2 -17.98 -8.32 -57.48
CA THR A 2 -19.16 -9.09 -57.04
C THR A 2 -19.09 -9.12 -55.51
N ILE A 3 -20.18 -8.70 -54.88
CA ILE A 3 -20.35 -8.52 -53.43
C ILE A 3 -20.75 -9.86 -52.84
N GLU A 4 -20.06 -10.35 -51.82
CA GLU A 4 -20.59 -11.43 -50.97
C GLU A 4 -21.15 -10.88 -49.66
N LYS A 5 -22.40 -11.28 -49.43
CA LYS A 5 -23.34 -10.77 -48.45
C LYS A 5 -23.09 -11.39 -47.08
N SER A 6 -23.31 -10.58 -46.06
CA SER A 6 -23.55 -10.99 -44.68
C SER A 6 -24.56 -12.13 -44.58
N ARG A 7 -24.25 -13.12 -43.74
CA ARG A 7 -25.27 -13.91 -43.05
C ARG A 7 -25.06 -13.78 -41.55
N PHE A 8 -25.81 -12.85 -40.97
CA PHE A 8 -26.27 -12.90 -39.60
C PHE A 8 -27.05 -14.22 -39.42
N ASN A 9 -26.60 -15.09 -38.54
CA ASN A 9 -27.44 -16.10 -37.91
C ASN A 9 -27.43 -15.83 -36.41
N SER A 10 -28.56 -15.27 -35.96
CA SER A 10 -29.00 -15.15 -34.59
C SER A 10 -29.47 -16.52 -34.08
N GLU A 11 -28.72 -17.14 -33.18
CA GLU A 11 -29.26 -18.16 -32.27
C GLU A 11 -29.17 -17.60 -30.85
N ALA A 12 -30.30 -17.05 -30.40
CA ALA A 12 -30.52 -16.67 -29.02
C ALA A 12 -30.80 -17.93 -28.21
N ALA A 13 -29.81 -18.37 -27.42
CA ALA A 13 -30.05 -19.33 -26.34
C ALA A 13 -30.62 -18.60 -25.11
N PRO A 14 -31.62 -19.16 -24.40
CA PRO A 14 -32.21 -18.51 -23.23
C PRO A 14 -31.20 -18.46 -22.08
N GLN A 15 -30.95 -17.24 -21.61
CA GLN A 15 -30.16 -16.97 -20.40
C GLN A 15 -30.81 -17.66 -19.20
N PRO A 16 -30.09 -18.45 -18.40
CA PRO A 16 -30.65 -18.97 -17.17
C PRO A 16 -30.77 -17.83 -16.15
N ASN A 17 -32.00 -17.72 -15.65
CA ASN A 17 -32.52 -16.85 -14.61
C ASN A 17 -31.46 -16.39 -13.59
N VAL A 18 -31.17 -15.08 -13.59
CA VAL A 18 -30.26 -14.42 -12.66
C VAL A 18 -30.92 -14.36 -11.29
N ASN A 19 -30.52 -15.25 -10.38
CA ASN A 19 -30.80 -15.09 -8.96
C ASN A 19 -29.97 -13.91 -8.42
N THR A 20 -30.66 -12.83 -8.10
CA THR A 20 -30.09 -11.65 -7.46
C THR A 20 -29.88 -11.95 -5.98
N GLY A 21 -28.68 -12.44 -5.64
CA GLY A 21 -28.33 -12.75 -4.26
C GLY A 21 -26.81 -12.87 -4.11
N VAL A 22 -26.22 -11.87 -3.44
CA VAL A 22 -24.80 -11.74 -3.06
C VAL A 22 -23.89 -11.20 -4.17
N ILE A 23 -23.69 -9.88 -4.16
CA ILE A 23 -22.58 -9.21 -4.83
C ILE A 23 -21.29 -9.63 -4.12
N ASN A 24 -20.64 -10.67 -4.61
CA ASN A 24 -19.22 -10.96 -4.34
C ASN A 24 -18.48 -11.02 -5.69
N GLY A 25 -18.57 -9.93 -6.45
CA GLY A 25 -17.80 -9.74 -7.68
C GLY A 25 -16.35 -9.38 -7.39
N ASN A 26 -15.57 -10.30 -6.86
CA ASN A 26 -14.11 -10.20 -6.86
C ASN A 26 -13.59 -10.97 -8.08
N ASP A 27 -13.26 -10.30 -9.18
CA ASP A 27 -12.67 -10.96 -10.37
C ASP A 27 -11.34 -11.68 -10.04
N PHE A 28 -10.65 -11.28 -8.98
CA PHE A 28 -9.49 -12.03 -8.47
C PHE A 28 -9.85 -13.44 -7.99
N ALA A 29 -11.10 -13.65 -7.54
CA ALA A 29 -11.62 -14.97 -7.18
C ALA A 29 -11.72 -15.93 -8.37
N ALA A 30 -11.75 -15.40 -9.60
CA ALA A 30 -11.66 -16.20 -10.82
C ALA A 30 -10.26 -16.79 -11.04
N ILE A 31 -9.23 -16.22 -10.41
CA ILE A 31 -7.84 -16.69 -10.48
C ILE A 31 -7.56 -17.67 -9.34
N VAL A 32 -7.96 -17.33 -8.12
CA VAL A 32 -7.75 -18.15 -6.92
C VAL A 32 -8.98 -18.10 -6.01
N PRO A 33 -9.44 -19.23 -5.44
CA PRO A 33 -10.56 -19.22 -4.50
C PRO A 33 -10.32 -18.25 -3.33
N VAL A 34 -11.25 -17.30 -3.16
CA VAL A 34 -11.29 -16.38 -2.02
C VAL A 34 -12.35 -16.89 -1.06
N ILE A 35 -11.97 -17.06 0.21
CA ILE A 35 -12.83 -17.59 1.26
C ILE A 35 -12.98 -16.53 2.35
N ALA A 36 -14.13 -16.45 3.02
CA ALA A 36 -14.25 -15.64 4.22
C ALA A 36 -13.53 -16.33 5.39
N GLY A 37 -12.74 -15.59 6.15
CA GLY A 37 -12.00 -16.11 7.28
C GLY A 37 -11.60 -15.01 8.26
N ARG A 38 -10.69 -15.32 9.18
CA ARG A 38 -10.22 -14.35 10.18
C ARG A 38 -8.71 -14.29 10.22
N ILE A 39 -8.17 -13.08 10.21
CA ILE A 39 -6.74 -12.80 10.43
C ILE A 39 -6.64 -11.83 11.59
N GLY A 40 -5.84 -12.16 12.61
CA GLY A 40 -5.69 -11.31 13.80
C GLY A 40 -7.00 -11.03 14.55
N GLY A 41 -7.97 -11.96 14.48
CA GLY A 41 -9.30 -11.81 15.10
C GLY A 41 -10.30 -10.97 14.30
N ARG A 42 -9.90 -10.36 13.19
CA ARG A 42 -10.75 -9.56 12.29
C ARG A 42 -11.25 -10.41 11.13
N GLU A 43 -12.51 -10.21 10.73
CA GLU A 43 -13.07 -10.80 9.51
C GLU A 43 -12.28 -10.29 8.30
N ALA A 44 -11.86 -11.20 7.42
CA ALA A 44 -11.06 -10.91 6.26
C ALA A 44 -11.35 -11.90 5.13
N ASN A 45 -11.21 -11.42 3.89
CA ASN A 45 -11.16 -12.29 2.72
C ASN A 45 -9.76 -12.91 2.65
N ILE A 46 -9.70 -14.24 2.65
CA ILE A 46 -8.47 -15.02 2.71
C ILE A 46 -8.24 -15.84 1.44
N VAL A 47 -6.97 -16.06 1.13
CA VAL A 47 -6.50 -16.79 -0.04
C VAL A 47 -5.40 -17.77 0.39
N SER A 48 -5.48 -19.03 -0.05
CA SER A 48 -4.40 -20.00 0.16
C SER A 48 -3.17 -19.60 -0.67
N ALA A 49 -2.01 -19.49 -0.02
CA ALA A 49 -0.76 -19.21 -0.70
C ALA A 49 -0.37 -20.33 -1.67
N LYS A 50 -0.70 -21.60 -1.38
CA LYS A 50 -0.48 -22.70 -2.33
C LYS A 50 -1.33 -22.58 -3.58
N ALA A 51 -2.61 -22.24 -3.40
CA ALA A 51 -3.51 -22.03 -4.53
C ALA A 51 -3.02 -20.85 -5.39
N LEU A 52 -2.56 -19.77 -4.75
CA LEU A 52 -1.94 -18.64 -5.43
C LEU A 52 -0.64 -19.01 -6.16
N HIS A 53 0.27 -19.76 -5.51
CA HIS A 53 1.52 -20.25 -6.10
C HIS A 53 1.27 -21.04 -7.39
N LYS A 54 0.31 -21.96 -7.33
CA LYS A 54 -0.11 -22.78 -8.47
C LYS A 54 -0.72 -21.92 -9.58
N ALA A 55 -1.64 -21.02 -9.25
CA ALA A 55 -2.31 -20.17 -10.24
C ALA A 55 -1.32 -19.22 -10.95
N LEU A 56 -0.33 -18.70 -10.22
CA LEU A 56 0.71 -17.85 -10.78
C LEU A 56 1.77 -18.61 -11.58
N GLY A 57 1.77 -19.96 -11.55
CA GLY A 57 2.75 -20.77 -12.28
C GLY A 57 4.19 -20.53 -11.84
N VAL A 58 4.40 -20.32 -10.54
CA VAL A 58 5.74 -20.03 -10.00
C VAL A 58 6.60 -21.30 -9.97
N GLY A 59 7.76 -21.26 -10.62
CA GLY A 59 8.66 -22.42 -10.71
C GLY A 59 9.51 -22.69 -9.46
N ARG A 60 9.68 -21.69 -8.57
CA ARG A 60 10.37 -21.88 -7.28
C ARG A 60 9.52 -22.75 -6.35
N ASP A 61 10.15 -23.55 -5.49
CA ASP A 61 9.44 -24.33 -4.48
C ASP A 61 8.60 -23.44 -3.56
N PHE A 62 7.42 -23.94 -3.19
CA PHE A 62 6.42 -23.17 -2.45
C PHE A 62 6.97 -22.54 -1.16
N THR A 63 7.68 -23.31 -0.34
CA THR A 63 8.18 -22.87 0.96
C THR A 63 9.21 -21.75 0.83
N THR A 64 10.19 -21.90 -0.06
CA THR A 64 11.21 -20.86 -0.29
C THR A 64 10.59 -19.63 -0.95
N TRP A 65 9.63 -19.84 -1.85
CA TRP A 65 8.90 -18.74 -2.49
C TRP A 65 8.14 -17.89 -1.47
N ILE A 66 7.23 -18.48 -0.68
CA ILE A 66 6.37 -17.70 0.21
C ILE A 66 7.16 -17.04 1.35
N LYS A 67 8.13 -17.74 1.95
CA LYS A 67 9.02 -17.16 2.96
C LYS A 67 9.85 -16.01 2.38
N GLY A 68 10.33 -16.17 1.15
CA GLY A 68 11.03 -15.13 0.43
C GLY A 68 10.16 -13.89 0.20
N ARG A 69 8.90 -14.06 -0.21
CA ARG A 69 7.96 -12.94 -0.41
C ARG A 69 7.61 -12.24 0.91
N ILE A 70 7.32 -13.00 1.96
CA ILE A 70 7.08 -12.46 3.31
C ILE A 70 8.26 -11.60 3.77
N SER A 71 9.48 -12.13 3.69
CA SER A 71 10.67 -11.41 4.14
C SER A 71 11.01 -10.21 3.25
N GLN A 72 10.84 -10.33 1.93
CA GLN A 72 11.22 -9.27 0.99
C GLN A 72 10.32 -8.04 1.08
N TYR A 73 9.01 -8.25 1.29
CA TYR A 73 8.01 -7.19 1.30
C TYR A 73 7.53 -6.80 2.69
N GLY A 74 8.02 -7.48 3.74
CA GLY A 74 7.76 -7.10 5.13
C GLY A 74 6.36 -7.46 5.63
N PHE A 75 5.72 -8.48 5.05
CA PHE A 75 4.39 -8.93 5.50
C PHE A 75 4.44 -9.47 6.93
N ALA A 76 3.45 -9.11 7.74
CA ALA A 76 3.39 -9.41 9.17
C ALA A 76 2.39 -10.53 9.49
N ALA A 77 2.82 -11.50 10.30
CA ALA A 77 1.95 -12.55 10.80
C ALA A 77 0.83 -11.98 11.69
N GLY A 78 -0.38 -12.50 11.53
CA GLY A 78 -1.57 -12.00 12.24
C GLY A 78 -2.14 -10.70 11.69
N VAL A 79 -1.50 -10.09 10.69
CA VAL A 79 -2.00 -8.91 9.96
C VAL A 79 -2.25 -9.28 8.50
N ASP A 80 -1.21 -9.75 7.82
CA ASP A 80 -1.24 -10.06 6.39
C ASP A 80 -1.47 -11.54 6.12
N TYR A 81 -1.09 -12.42 7.05
CA TYR A 81 -1.28 -13.86 6.90
C TYR A 81 -1.36 -14.60 8.24
N ILE A 82 -1.86 -15.83 8.19
CA ILE A 82 -1.73 -16.84 9.26
C ILE A 82 -1.17 -18.13 8.67
N THR A 83 -0.41 -18.88 9.48
CA THR A 83 0.09 -20.21 9.09
C THR A 83 -0.91 -21.26 9.53
N VAL A 84 -1.22 -22.20 8.65
CA VAL A 84 -2.08 -23.35 8.97
C VAL A 84 -1.36 -24.65 8.67
N GLU A 85 -1.63 -25.65 9.50
CA GLU A 85 -1.13 -27.01 9.33
C GLU A 85 -2.26 -27.87 8.80
N ASN A 86 -2.03 -28.48 7.63
CA ASN A 86 -2.95 -29.43 7.02
C ASN A 86 -2.32 -30.81 7.01
N LEU A 87 -3.14 -31.86 6.99
CA LEU A 87 -2.67 -33.22 6.75
C LEU A 87 -2.66 -33.49 5.24
N SER A 88 -1.52 -33.90 4.71
CA SER A 88 -1.39 -34.28 3.30
C SER A 88 -2.18 -35.55 3.04
N SER A 89 -2.75 -35.68 1.84
CA SER A 89 -3.37 -36.94 1.42
C SER A 89 -2.29 -38.03 1.24
N PRO A 90 -2.55 -39.29 1.64
CA PRO A 90 -1.65 -40.41 1.38
C PRO A 90 -1.42 -40.59 -0.13
N VAL A 91 -0.17 -40.64 -0.56
CA VAL A 91 0.17 -40.97 -1.96
C VAL A 91 0.45 -42.47 -2.05
N SER A 92 -0.49 -43.22 -2.65
CA SER A 92 -0.35 -44.65 -2.85
C SER A 92 0.86 -44.96 -3.74
N GLY A 93 1.70 -45.92 -3.33
CA GLY A 93 2.93 -46.30 -4.06
C GLY A 93 4.18 -45.46 -3.76
N SER A 94 4.12 -44.50 -2.83
CA SER A 94 5.29 -43.72 -2.37
C SER A 94 5.82 -44.26 -1.03
N ALA A 95 7.15 -44.17 -0.81
CA ALA A 95 7.76 -44.41 0.49
C ALA A 95 7.19 -43.49 1.60
N LYS A 96 6.55 -42.37 1.22
CA LYS A 96 5.79 -41.47 2.10
C LYS A 96 4.29 -41.80 2.06
N PHE A 97 3.93 -43.06 2.32
CA PHE A 97 2.53 -43.52 2.34
C PHE A 97 1.71 -42.90 3.49
N ARG A 98 2.36 -42.44 4.57
CA ARG A 98 1.68 -41.81 5.71
C ARG A 98 1.37 -40.34 5.44
N GLN A 99 0.23 -39.87 5.94
CA GLN A 99 -0.13 -38.44 5.99
C GLN A 99 1.03 -37.63 6.59
N GLN A 100 1.43 -36.57 5.91
CA GLN A 100 2.46 -35.65 6.35
C GLN A 100 1.80 -34.35 6.82
N ILE A 101 2.40 -33.69 7.80
CA ILE A 101 2.01 -32.32 8.13
C ILE A 101 2.52 -31.42 7.00
N GLU A 102 1.59 -30.68 6.40
CA GLU A 102 1.85 -29.77 5.30
C GLU A 102 1.45 -28.35 5.71
N HIS A 103 2.41 -27.43 5.71
CA HIS A 103 2.15 -26.04 6.04
C HIS A 103 1.56 -25.30 4.84
N ASP A 104 0.54 -24.48 5.07
CA ASP A 104 0.05 -23.47 4.13
C ASP A 104 -0.02 -22.11 4.83
N TYR A 105 -0.07 -21.04 4.04
CA TYR A 105 -0.22 -19.67 4.52
C TYR A 105 -1.55 -19.16 4.00
N LEU A 106 -2.46 -18.79 4.90
CA LEU A 106 -3.69 -18.11 4.53
C LEU A 106 -3.41 -16.61 4.53
N LEU A 107 -3.38 -16.04 3.33
CA LEU A 107 -3.05 -14.65 3.07
C LEU A 107 -4.31 -13.81 3.12
N SER A 108 -4.20 -12.56 3.56
CA SER A 108 -5.21 -11.55 3.29
C SER A 108 -5.32 -11.35 1.77
N LEU A 109 -6.51 -10.95 1.31
CA LEU A 109 -6.73 -10.67 -0.10
C LEU A 109 -5.76 -9.58 -0.62
N ASP A 110 -5.44 -8.58 0.18
CA ASP A 110 -4.54 -7.50 -0.21
C ASP A 110 -3.10 -7.99 -0.35
N MET A 111 -2.60 -8.78 0.61
CA MET A 111 -1.30 -9.45 0.49
C MET A 111 -1.24 -10.34 -0.75
N ALA A 112 -2.30 -11.12 -1.01
CA ALA A 112 -2.34 -12.00 -2.19
C ALA A 112 -2.26 -11.22 -3.51
N LYS A 113 -2.93 -10.06 -3.60
CA LYS A 113 -2.85 -9.16 -4.76
C LYS A 113 -1.45 -8.58 -4.93
N GLU A 114 -0.84 -8.12 -3.85
CA GLU A 114 0.53 -7.59 -3.88
C GLU A 114 1.53 -8.64 -4.35
N VAL A 115 1.45 -9.86 -3.79
CA VAL A 115 2.29 -10.99 -4.20
C VAL A 115 2.10 -11.30 -5.69
N ALA A 116 0.86 -11.31 -6.18
CA ALA A 116 0.58 -11.54 -7.60
C ALA A 116 1.15 -10.45 -8.52
N MET A 117 1.09 -9.18 -8.11
CA MET A 117 1.60 -8.04 -8.88
C MET A 117 3.13 -8.04 -9.02
N VAL A 118 3.86 -8.57 -8.03
CA VAL A 118 5.34 -8.58 -8.05
C VAL A 118 5.93 -9.76 -8.81
N GLU A 119 5.12 -10.73 -9.21
CA GLU A 119 5.60 -11.87 -9.99
C GLU A 119 6.02 -11.46 -11.40
N ARG A 120 7.24 -11.88 -11.77
CA ARG A 120 7.88 -11.55 -13.05
C ARG A 120 7.60 -12.63 -14.10
N ASN A 121 6.33 -12.96 -14.29
CA ASN A 121 5.88 -13.94 -15.27
C ASN A 121 4.62 -13.45 -16.02
N GLU A 122 4.10 -14.28 -16.92
CA GLU A 122 2.92 -13.94 -17.71
C GLU A 122 1.68 -13.70 -16.84
N GLN A 123 1.49 -14.52 -15.80
CA GLN A 123 0.37 -14.39 -14.87
C GLN A 123 0.44 -13.07 -14.08
N GLY A 124 1.61 -12.73 -13.52
CA GLY A 124 1.83 -11.44 -12.86
C GLY A 124 1.73 -10.25 -13.82
N ARG A 125 2.03 -10.42 -15.11
CA ARG A 125 1.75 -9.41 -16.15
C ARG A 125 0.25 -9.26 -16.39
N ALA A 126 -0.50 -10.35 -16.48
CA ALA A 126 -1.95 -10.34 -16.67
C ALA A 126 -2.66 -9.65 -15.49
N VAL A 127 -2.27 -9.99 -14.25
CA VAL A 127 -2.79 -9.36 -13.03
C VAL A 127 -2.54 -7.86 -13.03
N ARG A 128 -1.32 -7.40 -13.35
CA ARG A 128 -1.03 -5.96 -13.44
C ARG A 128 -1.86 -5.26 -14.51
N ARG A 129 -2.05 -5.87 -15.69
CA ARG A 129 -2.89 -5.31 -16.76
C ARG A 129 -4.35 -5.16 -16.32
N TYR A 130 -4.88 -6.17 -15.63
CA TYR A 130 -6.22 -6.11 -15.06
C TYR A 130 -6.36 -4.91 -14.10
N PHE A 131 -5.44 -4.73 -13.14
CA PHE A 131 -5.52 -3.60 -12.21
C PHE A 131 -5.36 -2.22 -12.87
N ILE A 132 -4.54 -2.11 -13.92
CA ILE A 132 -4.46 -0.89 -14.73
C ILE A 132 -5.81 -0.61 -15.40
N GLN A 133 -6.45 -1.61 -15.99
CA GLN A 133 -7.79 -1.45 -16.59
C GLN A 133 -8.84 -1.06 -15.56
N CYS A 134 -8.78 -1.61 -14.34
CA CYS A 134 -9.65 -1.19 -13.24
C CYS A 134 -9.43 0.29 -12.89
N GLU A 135 -8.19 0.76 -12.81
CA GLU A 135 -7.87 2.17 -12.55
C GLU A 135 -8.40 3.09 -13.67
N GLU A 136 -8.20 2.71 -14.92
CA GLU A 136 -8.73 3.44 -16.08
C GLU A 136 -10.28 3.46 -16.12
N ALA A 137 -10.92 2.35 -15.74
CA ALA A 137 -12.37 2.26 -15.64
C ALA A 137 -12.90 3.12 -14.49
N LEU A 138 -12.22 3.12 -13.33
CA LEU A 138 -12.55 3.99 -12.20
C LEU A 138 -12.41 5.46 -12.59
N GLN A 139 -11.35 5.82 -13.33
CA GLN A 139 -11.14 7.17 -13.82
C GLN A 139 -12.27 7.64 -14.74
N ARG A 140 -12.83 6.73 -15.56
CA ARG A 140 -13.95 7.04 -16.47
C ARG A 140 -15.31 7.08 -15.75
N SER A 141 -15.54 6.16 -14.82
CA SER A 141 -16.83 5.99 -14.14
C SER A 141 -17.01 6.89 -12.92
N ALA A 142 -15.94 7.14 -12.15
CA ALA A 142 -15.96 7.96 -10.95
C ALA A 142 -14.70 8.86 -10.86
N PRO A 143 -14.60 9.88 -11.73
CA PRO A 143 -13.40 10.72 -11.85
C PRO A 143 -13.02 11.44 -10.56
N GLU A 144 -14.00 11.84 -9.74
CA GLU A 144 -13.75 12.50 -8.45
C GLU A 144 -13.10 11.56 -7.43
N ILE A 145 -13.61 10.34 -7.31
CA ILE A 145 -13.05 9.29 -6.45
C ILE A 145 -11.64 8.93 -6.90
N ALA A 146 -11.44 8.75 -8.21
CA ALA A 146 -10.12 8.49 -8.78
C ALA A 146 -9.14 9.63 -8.50
N ALA A 147 -9.59 10.89 -8.62
CA ALA A 147 -8.77 12.06 -8.28
C ALA A 147 -8.40 12.11 -6.79
N GLN A 148 -9.31 11.74 -5.89
CA GLN A 148 -9.03 11.64 -4.45
C GLN A 148 -7.95 10.60 -4.16
N TYR A 149 -8.06 9.39 -4.72
CA TYR A 149 -7.03 8.35 -4.54
C TYR A 149 -5.67 8.77 -5.11
N ARG A 150 -5.65 9.38 -6.30
CA ARG A 150 -4.41 9.92 -6.87
C ARG A 150 -3.79 11.02 -6.02
N ARG A 151 -4.61 11.90 -5.44
CA ARG A 151 -4.15 12.94 -4.52
C ARG A 151 -3.50 12.33 -3.28
N GLN A 152 -4.14 11.34 -2.67
CA GLN A 152 -3.60 10.61 -1.52
C GLN A 152 -2.26 9.93 -1.88
N LEU A 153 -2.18 9.23 -3.01
CA LEU A 153 -0.96 8.58 -3.48
C LEU A 153 0.17 9.58 -3.71
N LYS A 154 -0.13 10.69 -4.40
CA LYS A 154 0.83 11.77 -4.64
C LYS A 154 1.35 12.34 -3.32
N ALA A 155 0.47 12.63 -2.37
CA ALA A 155 0.84 13.16 -1.07
C ALA A 155 1.76 12.19 -0.29
N ARG A 156 1.47 10.89 -0.33
CA ARG A 156 2.33 9.85 0.29
C ARG A 156 3.72 9.82 -0.33
N ILE A 157 3.81 9.77 -1.66
CA ILE A 157 5.10 9.71 -2.37
C ILE A 157 5.92 10.99 -2.09
N SER A 158 5.30 12.16 -2.13
CA SER A 158 5.96 13.42 -1.83
C SER A 158 6.51 13.44 -0.40
N ALA A 159 5.72 13.04 0.60
CA ALA A 159 6.13 13.00 2.00
C ALA A 159 7.25 11.97 2.26
N ALA A 160 7.25 10.84 1.55
CA ALA A 160 8.31 9.83 1.69
C ALA A 160 9.66 10.31 1.13
N ASN A 161 9.64 11.17 0.10
CA ASN A 161 10.84 11.57 -0.63
C ASN A 161 11.62 12.74 0.01
N LEU A 162 11.04 13.47 0.97
CA LEU A 162 11.64 14.69 1.52
C LEU A 162 12.47 14.49 2.78
N PHE A 163 12.27 13.38 3.51
CA PHE A 163 13.03 13.11 4.73
C PHE A 163 14.54 12.96 4.48
N LYS A 164 14.94 12.20 3.44
CA LYS A 164 16.36 11.98 3.11
C LYS A 164 17.08 13.27 2.68
N PRO A 165 16.54 14.08 1.74
CA PRO A 165 17.10 15.39 1.42
C PRO A 165 17.21 16.32 2.64
N MET A 166 16.22 16.34 3.52
CA MET A 166 16.29 17.14 4.75
C MET A 166 17.41 16.70 5.68
N CYS A 167 17.60 15.39 5.87
CA CYS A 167 18.73 14.88 6.63
C CYS A 167 20.08 15.24 6.00
N ALA A 168 20.20 15.15 4.67
CA ALA A 168 21.42 15.53 3.96
C ALA A 168 21.73 17.03 4.11
N ALA A 169 20.73 17.91 3.94
CA ALA A 169 20.89 19.35 4.13
C ALA A 169 21.33 19.68 5.57
N LEU A 170 20.74 19.02 6.57
CA LEU A 170 21.11 19.20 7.97
C LEU A 170 22.55 18.73 8.24
N GLU A 171 22.95 17.60 7.64
CA GLU A 171 24.30 17.07 7.77
C GLU A 171 25.34 18.03 7.18
N SER A 172 25.11 18.51 5.95
CA SER A 172 25.96 19.50 5.29
C SER A 172 26.09 20.79 6.10
N ALA A 173 24.97 21.39 6.51
CA ALA A 173 24.97 22.64 7.27
C ALA A 173 25.70 22.51 8.63
N ARG A 174 25.68 21.33 9.25
CA ARG A 174 26.43 21.07 10.48
C ARG A 174 27.91 20.82 10.22
N ALA A 175 28.24 20.11 9.14
CA ALA A 175 29.62 19.86 8.74
C ALA A 175 30.36 21.17 8.42
N GLU A 176 29.69 22.14 7.77
CA GLU A 176 30.21 23.49 7.52
C GLU A 176 30.57 24.24 8.82
N GLN A 177 29.86 23.95 9.92
CA GLN A 177 30.16 24.50 11.24
C GLN A 177 31.22 23.68 12.01
N GLY A 178 31.84 22.69 11.37
CA GLY A 178 32.79 21.77 12.00
C GLY A 178 32.15 20.82 13.02
N LYS A 179 30.83 20.60 12.96
CA LYS A 179 30.09 19.77 13.92
C LYS A 179 29.69 18.43 13.31
N GLN A 180 29.89 17.35 14.05
CA GLN A 180 29.36 16.04 13.68
C GLN A 180 27.83 15.99 13.85
N THR A 181 27.15 15.32 12.94
CA THR A 181 25.70 15.07 13.00
C THR A 181 25.41 13.73 13.69
N GLN A 182 24.38 13.70 14.53
CA GLN A 182 23.99 12.55 15.34
C GLN A 182 22.51 12.25 15.09
N GLN A 183 22.08 11.00 15.31
CA GLN A 183 20.72 10.53 15.07
C GLN A 183 19.63 11.40 15.73
N ARG A 184 19.92 11.94 16.92
CA ARG A 184 19.01 12.84 17.65
C ARG A 184 18.70 14.13 16.87
N HIS A 185 19.61 14.63 16.04
CA HIS A 185 19.36 15.85 15.26
C HIS A 185 18.29 15.60 14.18
N TYR A 186 18.37 14.49 13.46
CA TYR A 186 17.34 14.10 12.49
C TYR A 186 15.97 13.90 13.16
N SER A 187 15.97 13.26 14.34
CA SER A 187 14.76 13.02 15.12
C SER A 187 14.17 14.33 15.66
N ASN A 188 15.00 15.30 16.04
CA ASN A 188 14.53 16.60 16.50
C ASN A 188 13.87 17.40 15.37
N GLU A 189 14.47 17.39 14.17
CA GLU A 189 13.90 18.04 12.98
C GLU A 189 12.58 17.41 12.57
N SER A 190 12.52 16.07 12.45
CA SER A 190 11.28 15.40 12.07
C SER A 190 10.17 15.56 13.11
N ASN A 191 10.51 15.53 14.41
CA ASN A 191 9.55 15.76 15.47
C ASN A 191 9.06 17.21 15.52
N MET A 192 9.91 18.18 15.22
CA MET A 192 9.49 19.59 15.12
C MET A 192 8.39 19.74 14.08
N ILE A 193 8.62 19.23 12.87
CA ILE A 193 7.65 19.32 11.77
C ILE A 193 6.39 18.51 12.11
N ALA A 194 6.54 17.29 12.62
CA ALA A 194 5.40 16.46 13.02
C ALA A 194 4.52 17.17 14.06
N ARG A 195 5.11 17.81 15.07
CA ARG A 195 4.36 18.59 16.07
C ARG A 195 3.61 19.75 15.46
N ILE A 196 4.17 20.43 14.47
CA ILE A 196 3.46 21.54 13.79
C ILE A 196 2.25 21.00 13.02
N VAL A 197 2.40 19.88 12.30
CA VAL A 197 1.34 19.29 11.46
C VAL A 197 0.26 18.59 12.29
N LEU A 198 0.65 17.91 13.37
CA LEU A 198 -0.20 17.01 14.16
C LEU A 198 -0.64 17.63 15.49
N GLY A 199 -0.79 18.97 15.55
CA GLY A 199 -1.39 19.63 16.71
C GLY A 199 -0.58 19.49 18.01
N GLY A 200 0.74 19.50 17.94
CA GLY A 200 1.65 19.40 19.08
C GLY A 200 2.16 17.99 19.39
N MET A 201 1.67 16.98 18.67
CA MET A 201 2.08 15.58 18.86
C MET A 201 3.28 15.20 18.00
N THR A 202 4.12 14.32 18.52
CA THR A 202 5.07 13.58 17.66
C THR A 202 4.32 12.55 16.82
N ALA A 203 4.90 12.13 15.69
CA ALA A 203 4.31 11.10 14.83
C ALA A 203 4.01 9.79 15.60
N LYS A 204 4.89 9.42 16.55
CA LYS A 204 4.71 8.24 17.41
C LYS A 204 3.52 8.38 18.36
N GLN A 205 3.38 9.54 19.01
CA GLN A 205 2.24 9.81 19.91
C GLN A 205 0.92 9.81 19.14
N TRP A 206 0.91 10.48 17.98
CA TRP A 206 -0.27 10.50 17.11
C TRP A 206 -0.69 9.09 16.66
N ALA A 207 0.26 8.23 16.29
CA ALA A 207 -0.05 6.84 15.95
C ALA A 207 -0.62 6.05 17.14
N GLN A 208 -0.08 6.25 18.34
CA GLN A 208 -0.57 5.60 19.55
C GLN A 208 -2.01 6.02 19.88
N GLU A 209 -2.33 7.32 19.80
CA GLU A 209 -3.68 7.83 20.07
C GLU A 209 -4.72 7.33 19.07
N ASN A 210 -4.31 7.09 17.82
CA ASN A 210 -5.18 6.60 16.76
C ASN A 210 -5.18 5.05 16.66
N GLY A 211 -4.51 4.34 17.56
CA GLY A 211 -4.44 2.87 17.55
C GLY A 211 -3.74 2.30 16.31
N ILE A 212 -2.83 3.05 15.71
CA ILE A 212 -2.14 2.68 14.47
C ILE A 212 -0.91 1.83 14.80
N THR A 213 -0.85 0.64 14.22
CA THR A 213 0.31 -0.24 14.23
C THR A 213 1.10 -0.07 12.93
N GLY A 214 2.32 0.46 13.00
CA GLY A 214 3.20 0.64 11.82
C GLY A 214 3.78 2.05 11.71
N GLU A 215 4.20 2.42 10.50
CA GLU A 215 4.75 3.75 10.20
C GLU A 215 3.62 4.80 10.25
N PRO A 216 3.69 5.82 11.13
CA PRO A 216 2.63 6.82 11.27
C PRO A 216 2.24 7.52 9.97
N ARG A 217 3.23 7.81 9.09
CA ARG A 217 2.99 8.49 7.82
C ARG A 217 2.04 7.71 6.90
N ASP A 218 2.03 6.39 6.96
CA ASP A 218 1.17 5.57 6.09
C ASP A 218 -0.32 5.69 6.41
N SER A 219 -0.64 6.14 7.62
CA SER A 219 -2.02 6.30 8.10
C SER A 219 -2.50 7.75 8.09
N MET A 220 -1.65 8.70 7.69
CA MET A 220 -2.03 10.12 7.58
C MET A 220 -2.91 10.36 6.35
N ASN A 221 -3.84 11.31 6.46
CA ASN A 221 -4.65 11.74 5.32
C ASN A 221 -3.86 12.63 4.33
N ALA A 222 -4.38 12.83 3.12
CA ALA A 222 -3.73 13.61 2.07
C ALA A 222 -3.37 15.04 2.53
N ALA A 223 -4.23 15.70 3.30
CA ALA A 223 -3.98 17.07 3.76
C ALA A 223 -2.82 17.12 4.77
N GLN A 224 -2.76 16.17 5.71
CA GLN A 224 -1.65 16.04 6.65
C GLN A 224 -0.32 15.77 5.92
N LEU A 225 -0.33 14.86 4.94
CA LEU A 225 0.86 14.54 4.14
C LEU A 225 1.32 15.69 3.25
N GLU A 226 0.39 16.43 2.63
CA GLU A 226 0.71 17.64 1.86
C GLU A 226 1.31 18.74 2.75
N HIS A 227 0.76 18.91 3.96
CA HIS A 227 1.28 19.88 4.93
C HIS A 227 2.67 19.50 5.40
N LEU A 228 2.88 18.22 5.73
CA LEU A 228 4.18 17.67 6.10
C LEU A 228 5.20 17.91 4.99
N SER A 229 4.85 17.55 3.74
CA SER A 229 5.73 17.74 2.58
C SER A 229 6.08 19.22 2.36
N TYR A 230 5.11 20.11 2.51
CA TYR A 230 5.33 21.55 2.39
C TYR A 230 6.34 22.07 3.42
N LEU A 231 6.19 21.67 4.69
CA LEU A 231 7.08 22.09 5.76
C LEU A 231 8.46 21.44 5.68
N GLU A 232 8.56 20.16 5.29
CA GLU A 232 9.84 19.48 5.05
C GLU A 232 10.63 20.15 3.92
N SER A 233 9.97 20.41 2.78
CA SER A 233 10.60 21.13 1.66
C SER A 233 11.04 22.53 2.07
N THR A 234 10.24 23.23 2.86
CA THR A 234 10.61 24.57 3.32
C THR A 234 11.77 24.52 4.31
N ASN A 235 11.76 23.55 5.24
CA ASN A 235 12.82 23.39 6.22
C ASN A 235 14.18 23.11 5.55
N ILE A 236 14.20 22.32 4.48
CA ILE A 236 15.39 22.12 3.64
C ILE A 236 15.95 23.47 3.19
N THR A 237 15.11 24.31 2.56
CA THR A 237 15.53 25.63 2.09
C THR A 237 16.02 26.52 3.24
N LEU A 238 15.35 26.51 4.40
CA LEU A 238 15.78 27.33 5.53
C LEU A 238 17.10 26.84 6.14
N ILE A 239 17.37 25.53 6.11
CA ILE A 239 18.67 24.96 6.48
C ILE A 239 19.76 25.45 5.52
N GLU A 240 19.51 25.40 4.22
CA GLU A 240 20.45 25.85 3.18
C GLU A 240 20.74 27.35 3.26
N LEU A 241 19.77 28.15 3.72
CA LEU A 241 19.95 29.58 4.00
C LEU A 241 20.70 29.87 5.31
N GLY A 242 21.12 28.83 6.05
CA GLY A 242 21.92 28.96 7.26
C GLY A 242 21.13 29.38 8.51
N GLN A 243 19.80 29.33 8.49
CA GLN A 243 18.99 29.67 9.66
C GLN A 243 19.20 28.66 10.80
N ASP A 244 19.21 29.13 12.04
CA ASP A 244 19.26 28.26 13.21
C ASP A 244 17.91 27.58 13.50
N TYR A 245 17.93 26.60 14.41
CA TYR A 245 16.76 25.78 14.71
C TYR A 245 15.54 26.60 15.18
N ASP A 246 15.74 27.59 16.06
CA ASP A 246 14.64 28.35 16.65
C ASP A 246 14.03 29.31 15.63
N GLN A 247 14.87 29.93 14.78
CA GLN A 247 14.43 30.71 13.63
C GLN A 247 13.58 29.87 12.67
N ARG A 248 14.08 28.70 12.27
CA ARG A 248 13.35 27.79 11.38
C ARG A 248 12.01 27.37 11.98
N LYS A 249 12.00 27.00 13.27
CA LYS A 249 10.78 26.61 13.97
C LYS A 249 9.72 27.70 13.94
N ALA A 250 10.10 28.95 14.24
CA ALA A 250 9.19 30.08 14.23
C ALA A 250 8.61 30.34 12.82
N GLU A 251 9.47 30.28 11.79
CA GLU A 251 9.05 30.46 10.40
C GLU A 251 8.12 29.34 9.91
N LEU A 252 8.43 28.09 10.22
CA LEU A 252 7.60 26.95 9.86
C LEU A 252 6.21 27.01 10.53
N ILE A 253 6.12 27.47 11.78
CA ILE A 253 4.83 27.70 12.46
C ILE A 253 4.03 28.77 11.73
N ARG A 254 4.66 29.90 11.39
CA ARG A 254 4.02 31.00 10.66
C ARG A 254 3.50 30.54 9.29
N LEU A 255 4.33 29.82 8.54
CA LEU A 255 3.98 29.30 7.22
C LEU A 255 2.90 28.22 7.30
N SER A 256 2.93 27.39 8.33
CA SER A 256 1.89 26.40 8.63
C SER A 256 0.53 27.06 8.84
N GLN A 257 0.45 28.10 9.67
CA GLN A 257 -0.79 28.87 9.89
C GLN A 257 -1.32 29.46 8.58
N ARG A 258 -0.45 30.05 7.76
CA ARG A 258 -0.83 30.59 6.45
C ARG A 258 -1.32 29.51 5.49
N TRP A 259 -0.66 28.35 5.48
CA TRP A 259 -1.03 27.20 4.67
C TRP A 259 -2.42 26.66 5.03
N LEU A 260 -2.73 26.60 6.33
CA LEU A 260 -4.04 26.19 6.85
C LEU A 260 -5.12 27.22 6.51
N ALA A 261 -4.86 28.51 6.75
CA ALA A 261 -5.80 29.59 6.46
C ALA A 261 -6.22 29.63 4.98
N LYS A 262 -5.25 29.44 4.06
CA LYS A 262 -5.52 29.41 2.62
C LYS A 262 -6.48 28.26 2.23
N ARG A 263 -6.40 27.11 2.91
CA ARG A 263 -7.26 25.96 2.62
C ARG A 263 -8.60 26.02 3.33
N ALA A 264 -8.67 26.62 4.52
CA ALA A 264 -9.93 26.89 5.20
C ALA A 264 -10.79 27.89 4.38
N GLY A 265 -10.17 28.93 3.82
CA GLY A 265 -10.87 29.90 2.98
C GLY A 265 -11.41 29.35 1.65
N VAL A 266 -10.79 28.30 1.11
CA VAL A 266 -11.25 27.64 -0.14
C VAL A 266 -12.44 26.70 0.10
N ASN A 267 -12.66 26.22 1.33
CA ASN A 267 -13.81 25.37 1.66
C ASN A 267 -15.10 26.16 1.98
N HIS A 268 -15.03 27.49 2.02
CA HIS A 268 -16.15 28.39 2.36
C HIS A 268 -16.55 29.34 1.22
N ALA A 269 -15.98 29.16 0.03
CA ALA A 269 -16.28 29.93 -1.18
C ALA A 269 -16.71 28.96 -2.29
#